data_AF-A0A496YNU4-F1
#
_entry.id   AF-A0A496YNU4-F1
#
_cell.length_a   1.000
_cell.length_b   1.000
_cell.length_c   1.000
_cell.angle_alpha   90.00
_cell.angle_beta   90.00
_cell.angle_gamma   90.00
#
_symmetry.space_group_name_H-M   'P 1'
#
loop_
_entity.id
_entity.type
_entity.pdbx_description
1 polymer ?
#
loop_
_entity_poly.entity_id
_entity_poly.type
_entity_poly.pdbx_seq_one_letter_code
_entity_poly.pdbx_strand_id
1 'polypeptide(L)'
;MEKEGLDPRLRLVQQAEMKDKVVLIRVDHNVVKKGQIKDPYRIDASWWTLYAIAEKGGRPILMTHIGRPRDKKTGHIKCDDGQSVLPIVRYLERKLPVEIHVPRIPPDPEKGILHLDSSIEHAIKDLKQGKIGMIYLPNTRWFRGEEAKGPEREAFVEELASIADLYVNNAFGSWQAHASTYDVARRLPSYAGILLQKELQNLHRVLDPEKPFVAVIAGSKYDTKIGPLKSLYREVDHLILGGLMYNTFLSAKYGIRIAGVSEEDRQLAME
;
A
#
# COMPACT_ATOMS: atom_id res chain seq x y z
N MET A 1 5.68 2.85 22.97
CA MET A 1 5.59 3.41 21.60
C MET A 1 5.09 4.82 21.75
N GLU A 2 5.93 5.81 21.47
CA GLU A 2 5.56 7.23 21.57
C GLU A 2 4.39 7.52 20.62
N LYS A 3 3.35 8.17 21.13
CA LYS A 3 2.21 8.66 20.33
C LYS A 3 2.49 10.02 19.69
N GLU A 4 3.70 10.55 19.87
CA GLU A 4 4.09 11.85 19.35
C GLU A 4 3.87 11.91 17.84
N GLY A 5 3.24 12.99 17.38
CA GLY A 5 2.97 13.25 15.97
C GLY A 5 1.81 12.51 15.32
N LEU A 6 1.06 11.67 16.06
CA LEU A 6 -0.16 11.04 15.52
C LEU A 6 -1.42 11.80 15.91
N ASP A 7 -2.33 11.97 14.95
CA ASP A 7 -3.65 12.56 15.19
C ASP A 7 -4.39 11.75 16.28
N PRO A 8 -4.92 12.38 17.35
CA PRO A 8 -5.60 11.68 18.44
C PRO A 8 -6.83 10.88 17.98
N ARG A 9 -7.43 11.23 16.85
CA ARG A 9 -8.58 10.55 16.25
C ARG A 9 -8.18 9.25 15.55
N LEU A 10 -6.90 9.05 15.27
CA LEU A 10 -6.40 7.85 14.61
C LEU A 10 -6.47 6.65 15.57
N ARG A 11 -7.39 5.73 15.29
CA ARG A 11 -7.47 4.46 16.02
C ARG A 11 -6.27 3.59 15.65
N LEU A 12 -5.53 3.12 16.65
CA LEU A 12 -4.32 2.34 16.48
C LEU A 12 -4.60 0.85 16.65
N VAL A 13 -3.88 -0.02 15.93
CA VAL A 13 -4.07 -1.48 16.02
C VAL A 13 -3.97 -2.03 17.45
N GLN A 14 -3.17 -1.39 18.31
CA GLN A 14 -3.01 -1.73 19.72
C GLN A 14 -4.29 -1.52 20.54
N GLN A 15 -5.22 -0.67 20.08
CA GLN A 15 -6.51 -0.37 20.73
C GLN A 15 -7.64 -1.29 20.27
N ALA A 16 -7.40 -2.12 19.26
CA ALA A 16 -8.43 -2.99 18.73
C ALA A 16 -8.66 -4.21 19.64
N GLU A 17 -9.93 -4.55 19.83
CA GLU A 17 -10.39 -5.81 20.44
C GLU A 17 -10.49 -6.86 19.34
N MET A 18 -9.55 -7.80 19.29
CA MET A 18 -9.38 -8.75 18.16
C MET A 18 -9.64 -10.21 18.51
N LYS A 19 -9.85 -10.56 19.78
CA LYS A 19 -10.02 -11.96 20.20
C LYS A 19 -11.13 -12.63 19.40
N ASP A 20 -10.77 -13.71 18.71
CA ASP A 20 -11.65 -14.54 17.86
C ASP A 20 -12.31 -13.81 16.68
N LYS A 21 -11.87 -12.58 16.38
CA LYS A 21 -12.36 -11.77 15.26
C LYS A 21 -11.54 -11.95 14.01
N VAL A 22 -12.20 -11.90 12.87
CA VAL A 22 -11.57 -11.86 11.55
C VAL A 22 -11.11 -10.44 11.26
N VAL A 23 -9.81 -10.32 10.97
CA VAL A 23 -9.13 -9.04 10.78
C VAL A 23 -8.71 -8.92 9.32
N LEU A 24 -9.39 -8.10 8.54
CA LEU A 24 -8.97 -7.76 7.19
C LEU A 24 -7.81 -6.76 7.27
N ILE A 25 -6.66 -7.11 6.72
CA ILE A 25 -5.46 -6.26 6.74
C ILE A 25 -4.99 -5.91 5.33
N ARG A 26 -4.93 -4.60 5.04
CA ARG A 26 -4.28 -4.07 3.84
C ARG A 26 -2.79 -3.89 4.11
N VAL A 27 -1.96 -4.65 3.40
CA VAL A 27 -0.49 -4.55 3.46
C VAL A 27 0.05 -4.01 2.13
N ASP A 28 1.26 -3.44 2.16
CA ASP A 28 2.00 -3.09 0.95
C ASP A 28 3.02 -4.19 0.65
N HIS A 29 2.61 -5.26 -0.01
CA HIS A 29 3.52 -6.34 -0.46
C HIS A 29 3.75 -6.28 -1.97
N ASN A 30 3.75 -5.07 -2.57
CA ASN A 30 3.97 -4.90 -4.01
C ASN A 30 5.44 -5.12 -4.40
N VAL A 31 5.92 -6.37 -4.29
CA VAL A 31 7.33 -6.77 -4.47
C VAL A 31 7.53 -7.83 -5.56
N VAL A 32 6.45 -8.44 -6.05
CA VAL A 32 6.52 -9.48 -7.07
C VAL A 32 6.67 -8.84 -8.45
N LYS A 33 7.68 -9.29 -9.20
CA LYS A 33 7.90 -8.91 -10.60
C LYS A 33 8.25 -10.15 -11.40
N LYS A 34 7.46 -10.45 -12.44
CA LYS A 34 7.61 -11.68 -13.24
C LYS A 34 7.60 -12.94 -12.36
N GLY A 35 6.74 -12.98 -11.35
CA GLY A 35 6.56 -14.13 -10.46
C GLY A 35 7.68 -14.33 -9.43
N GLN A 36 8.58 -13.36 -9.26
CA GLN A 36 9.72 -13.44 -8.35
C GLN A 36 9.78 -12.26 -7.38
N ILE A 37 10.28 -12.52 -6.17
CA ILE A 37 10.60 -11.50 -5.16
C ILE A 37 12.10 -11.24 -5.22
N LYS A 38 12.50 -9.98 -5.46
CA LYS A 38 13.91 -9.56 -5.41
C LYS A 38 14.31 -8.97 -4.06
N ASP A 39 13.37 -8.27 -3.43
CA ASP A 39 13.56 -7.59 -2.16
C ASP A 39 12.31 -7.85 -1.29
N PRO A 40 12.45 -8.60 -0.17
CA PRO A 40 11.35 -8.91 0.71
C PRO A 40 11.04 -7.79 1.72
N TYR A 41 11.77 -6.67 1.72
CA TYR A 41 11.67 -5.62 2.75
C TYR A 41 10.24 -5.19 3.05
N ARG A 42 9.40 -5.00 2.03
CA ARG A 42 8.01 -4.59 2.24
C ARG A 42 7.14 -5.67 2.88
N ILE A 43 7.45 -6.96 2.63
CA ILE A 43 6.80 -8.07 3.32
C ILE A 43 7.23 -8.05 4.79
N ASP A 44 8.53 -7.93 5.03
CA ASP A 44 9.09 -7.96 6.39
C ASP A 44 8.62 -6.78 7.25
N ALA A 45 8.40 -5.61 6.63
CA ALA A 45 7.86 -4.43 7.31
C ALA A 45 6.44 -4.65 7.90
N SER A 46 5.74 -5.72 7.50
CA SER A 46 4.42 -6.05 8.04
C SER A 46 4.44 -6.94 9.28
N TRP A 47 5.60 -7.51 9.66
CA TRP A 47 5.70 -8.49 10.75
C TRP A 47 5.13 -7.99 12.08
N TRP A 48 5.42 -6.75 12.46
CA TRP A 48 4.95 -6.19 13.73
C TRP A 48 3.44 -6.10 13.81
N THR A 49 2.77 -5.72 12.71
CA THR A 49 1.31 -5.64 12.66
C THR A 49 0.69 -7.03 12.67
N LEU A 50 1.27 -7.99 11.94
CA LEU A 50 0.80 -9.38 11.95
C LEU A 50 0.95 -10.02 13.34
N TYR A 51 2.09 -9.79 14.00
CA TYR A 51 2.31 -10.24 15.37
C TYR A 51 1.29 -9.65 16.35
N ALA A 52 1.04 -8.33 16.27
CA ALA A 52 0.05 -7.67 17.14
C ALA A 52 -1.37 -8.21 16.92
N ILE A 53 -1.73 -8.58 15.69
CA ILE A 53 -3.02 -9.22 15.40
C ILE A 53 -3.08 -10.62 16.02
N ALA A 54 -2.04 -11.43 15.81
CA ALA A 54 -1.98 -12.80 16.31
C ALA A 54 -1.96 -12.87 17.84
N GLU A 55 -1.17 -12.01 18.50
CA GLU A 55 -1.04 -11.93 19.96
C GLU A 55 -2.38 -11.60 20.63
N LYS A 56 -3.19 -10.74 20.00
CA LYS A 56 -4.54 -10.41 20.47
C LYS A 56 -5.62 -11.44 20.08
N GLY A 57 -5.23 -12.59 19.51
CA GLY A 57 -6.14 -13.65 19.10
C GLY A 57 -6.96 -13.34 17.84
N GLY A 58 -6.52 -12.38 17.03
CA GLY A 58 -7.14 -12.04 15.75
C GLY A 58 -6.85 -13.07 14.66
N ARG A 59 -7.76 -13.17 13.69
CA ARG A 59 -7.74 -14.13 12.58
C ARG A 59 -7.49 -13.38 11.26
N PRO A 60 -6.25 -13.30 10.77
CA PRO A 60 -5.90 -12.35 9.71
C PRO A 60 -6.31 -12.83 8.30
N ILE A 61 -6.90 -11.91 7.54
CA ILE A 61 -7.09 -11.98 6.09
C ILE A 61 -6.26 -10.87 5.45
N LEU A 62 -5.17 -11.23 4.77
CA LEU A 62 -4.25 -10.28 4.15
C LEU A 62 -4.70 -9.94 2.72
N MET A 63 -4.47 -8.69 2.32
CA MET A 63 -4.62 -8.28 0.94
C MET A 63 -3.54 -7.28 0.52
N THR A 64 -3.01 -7.48 -0.69
CA THR A 64 -2.07 -6.55 -1.34
C THR A 64 -2.46 -6.30 -2.80
N HIS A 65 -1.96 -5.22 -3.39
CA HIS A 65 -1.86 -5.16 -4.85
C HIS A 65 -0.47 -5.60 -5.31
N ILE A 66 -0.38 -6.07 -6.54
CA ILE A 66 0.88 -6.30 -7.25
C ILE A 66 0.78 -5.68 -8.64
N GLY A 67 1.74 -4.82 -8.99
CA GLY A 67 1.78 -4.21 -10.31
C GLY A 67 0.53 -3.39 -10.65
N ARG A 68 0.24 -3.31 -11.95
CA ARG A 68 -0.88 -2.54 -12.53
C ARG A 68 -1.51 -3.39 -13.66
N PRO A 69 -2.31 -4.41 -13.33
CA PRO A 69 -2.91 -5.33 -14.30
C PRO A 69 -3.97 -4.68 -15.20
N ARG A 70 -4.56 -3.57 -14.76
CA ARG A 70 -5.62 -2.88 -15.50
C ARG A 70 -5.05 -1.95 -16.56
N ASP A 71 -5.46 -2.16 -17.80
CA ASP A 71 -5.27 -1.19 -18.89
C ASP A 71 -6.24 0.00 -18.67
N LYS A 72 -5.69 1.21 -18.60
CA LYS A 72 -6.49 2.41 -18.33
C LYS A 72 -7.37 2.86 -19.50
N LYS A 73 -7.05 2.45 -20.74
CA LYS A 73 -7.79 2.81 -21.94
C LYS A 73 -8.92 1.84 -22.20
N THR A 74 -8.63 0.54 -22.15
CA THR A 74 -9.62 -0.50 -22.46
C THR A 74 -10.39 -0.97 -21.23
N GLY A 75 -9.86 -0.75 -20.04
CA GLY A 75 -10.40 -1.30 -18.80
C GLY A 75 -10.10 -2.79 -18.59
N HIS A 76 -9.40 -3.45 -19.53
CA HIS A 76 -9.02 -4.85 -19.44
C HIS A 76 -8.14 -5.11 -18.21
N ILE A 77 -8.51 -6.09 -17.40
CA ILE A 77 -7.72 -6.54 -16.25
C ILE A 77 -7.09 -7.89 -16.58
N LYS A 78 -5.76 -7.90 -16.71
CA LYS A 78 -5.00 -9.13 -16.94
C LYS A 78 -4.64 -9.81 -15.62
N CYS A 79 -5.14 -11.02 -15.41
CA CYS A 79 -4.74 -11.87 -14.29
C CYS A 79 -3.62 -12.83 -14.73
N ASP A 80 -2.36 -12.43 -14.50
CA ASP A 80 -1.19 -13.25 -14.85
C ASP A 80 -0.39 -13.73 -13.64
N ASP A 81 0.19 -14.93 -13.73
CA ASP A 81 1.01 -15.52 -12.66
C ASP A 81 2.20 -14.64 -12.26
N GLY A 82 2.68 -13.80 -13.18
CA GLY A 82 3.77 -12.85 -12.94
C GLY A 82 3.41 -11.74 -11.95
N GLN A 83 2.12 -11.51 -11.69
CA GLN A 83 1.54 -10.56 -10.74
C GLN A 83 0.71 -11.25 -9.63
N SER A 84 0.91 -12.55 -9.43
CA SER A 84 0.25 -13.34 -8.39
C SER A 84 0.85 -13.11 -7.01
N VAL A 85 0.04 -13.29 -5.96
CA VAL A 85 0.46 -13.24 -4.55
C VAL A 85 1.20 -14.50 -4.09
N LEU A 86 1.16 -15.59 -4.87
CA LEU A 86 1.75 -16.88 -4.49
C LEU A 86 3.23 -16.81 -4.09
N PRO A 87 4.12 -16.03 -4.74
CA PRO A 87 5.50 -15.89 -4.29
C PRO A 87 5.62 -15.28 -2.88
N ILE A 88 4.71 -14.36 -2.53
CA ILE A 88 4.65 -13.73 -1.20
C ILE A 88 4.21 -14.76 -0.18
N VAL A 89 3.15 -15.51 -0.48
CA VAL A 89 2.63 -16.58 0.41
C VAL A 89 3.71 -17.61 0.69
N ARG A 90 4.39 -18.12 -0.35
CA ARG A 90 5.52 -19.05 -0.17
C ARG A 90 6.67 -18.45 0.64
N TYR A 91 6.90 -17.15 0.55
CA TYR A 91 7.90 -16.47 1.39
C TYR A 91 7.46 -16.43 2.85
N LEU A 92 6.19 -16.08 3.12
CA LEU A 92 5.61 -16.06 4.46
C LEU A 92 5.62 -17.46 5.09
N GLU A 93 5.21 -18.51 4.38
CA GLU A 93 5.21 -19.91 4.86
C GLU A 93 6.62 -20.45 5.15
N ARG A 94 7.66 -19.95 4.46
CA ARG A 94 9.05 -20.28 4.82
C ARG A 94 9.52 -19.62 6.11
N LYS A 95 8.89 -18.52 6.51
CA LYS A 95 9.25 -17.73 7.70
C LYS A 95 8.36 -18.05 8.89
N LEU A 96 7.12 -18.44 8.64
CA LEU A 96 6.12 -18.79 9.63
C LEU A 96 5.68 -20.24 9.42
N PRO A 97 5.75 -21.10 10.45
CA PRO A 97 5.25 -22.48 10.39
C PRO A 97 3.71 -22.50 10.48
N VAL A 98 3.03 -21.82 9.56
CA VAL A 98 1.57 -21.73 9.49
C VAL A 98 1.08 -21.98 8.07
N GLU A 99 -0.07 -22.61 7.94
CA GLU A 99 -0.74 -22.76 6.65
C GLU A 99 -1.41 -21.43 6.25
N ILE A 100 -1.14 -20.97 5.03
CA ILE A 100 -1.74 -19.75 4.47
C ILE A 100 -2.60 -20.12 3.26
N HIS A 101 -3.91 -19.96 3.41
CA HIS A 101 -4.84 -20.27 2.33
C HIS A 101 -4.96 -19.10 1.34
N VAL A 102 -4.91 -19.41 0.04
CA VAL A 102 -5.19 -18.45 -1.05
C VAL A 102 -6.44 -18.91 -1.80
N PRO A 103 -7.56 -18.17 -1.71
CA PRO A 103 -8.79 -18.51 -2.44
C PRO A 103 -8.55 -18.55 -3.96
N ARG A 104 -9.06 -19.59 -4.62
CA ARG A 104 -8.96 -19.77 -6.07
C ARG A 104 -10.22 -19.27 -6.74
N ILE A 105 -10.27 -17.98 -7.02
CA ILE A 105 -11.41 -17.34 -7.67
C ILE A 105 -11.12 -17.21 -9.16
N PRO A 106 -11.89 -17.86 -10.05
CA PRO A 106 -11.66 -17.77 -11.49
C PRO A 106 -11.95 -16.35 -12.01
N PRO A 107 -10.99 -15.72 -12.71
CA PRO A 107 -11.22 -14.40 -13.30
C PRO A 107 -12.02 -14.48 -14.61
N ASP A 108 -12.82 -13.46 -14.87
CA ASP A 108 -13.31 -13.14 -16.21
C ASP A 108 -12.13 -12.74 -17.12
N PRO A 109 -12.08 -13.21 -18.39
CA PRO A 109 -10.95 -12.95 -19.29
C PRO A 109 -10.65 -11.48 -19.56
N GLU A 110 -11.66 -10.61 -19.48
CA GLU A 110 -11.54 -9.17 -19.76
C GLU A 110 -11.64 -8.33 -18.49
N LYS A 111 -12.45 -8.75 -17.53
CA LYS A 111 -12.83 -7.93 -16.38
C LYS A 111 -12.14 -8.35 -15.10
N GLY A 112 -11.33 -9.41 -15.12
CA GLY A 112 -10.69 -9.94 -13.94
C GLY A 112 -11.69 -10.58 -12.97
N ILE A 113 -11.40 -10.57 -11.68
CA ILE A 113 -12.28 -11.15 -10.67
C ILE A 113 -13.48 -10.22 -10.45
N LEU A 114 -14.69 -10.74 -10.70
CA LEU A 114 -15.92 -9.95 -10.61
C LEU A 114 -16.42 -9.81 -9.17
N HIS A 115 -16.34 -10.89 -8.40
CA HIS A 115 -16.88 -11.02 -7.05
C HIS A 115 -16.01 -12.00 -6.23
N LEU A 116 -15.97 -11.83 -4.91
CA LEU A 116 -15.61 -12.92 -4.01
C LEU A 116 -16.64 -14.05 -4.16
N ASP A 117 -16.19 -15.30 -4.25
CA ASP A 117 -17.11 -16.45 -4.28
C ASP A 117 -17.27 -17.07 -2.88
N SER A 118 -18.26 -17.96 -2.75
CA SER A 118 -18.60 -18.63 -1.50
C SER A 118 -17.51 -19.59 -0.99
N SER A 119 -16.46 -19.88 -1.78
CA SER A 119 -15.34 -20.72 -1.31
C SER A 119 -14.60 -20.08 -0.14
N ILE A 120 -14.65 -18.75 -0.01
CA ILE A 120 -14.02 -18.03 1.10
C ILE A 120 -14.69 -18.33 2.44
N GLU A 121 -15.98 -18.66 2.48
CA GLU A 121 -16.70 -18.94 3.72
C GLU A 121 -16.13 -20.15 4.46
N HIS A 122 -15.76 -21.19 3.70
CA HIS A 122 -15.12 -22.38 4.26
C HIS A 122 -13.74 -22.05 4.84
N ALA A 123 -12.94 -21.28 4.09
CA ALA A 123 -11.63 -20.83 4.55
C ALA A 123 -11.75 -19.98 5.83
N ILE A 124 -12.74 -19.08 5.93
CA ILE A 124 -12.99 -18.26 7.13
C ILE A 124 -13.37 -19.15 8.33
N LYS A 125 -14.19 -20.18 8.11
CA LYS A 125 -14.52 -21.16 9.16
C LYS A 125 -13.28 -21.87 9.67
N ASP A 126 -12.45 -22.36 8.76
CA ASP A 126 -11.20 -23.05 9.10
C ASP A 126 -10.19 -22.12 9.78
N LEU A 127 -10.13 -20.85 9.38
CA LEU A 127 -9.34 -19.81 10.02
C LEU A 127 -9.80 -19.54 11.46
N LYS A 128 -11.11 -19.41 11.68
CA LYS A 128 -11.69 -19.25 13.03
C LYS A 128 -11.45 -20.46 13.93
N GLN A 129 -11.47 -21.67 13.36
CA GLN A 129 -11.17 -22.92 14.05
C GLN A 129 -9.67 -23.16 14.27
N GLY A 130 -8.81 -22.31 13.71
CA GLY A 130 -7.35 -22.44 13.82
C GLY A 130 -6.75 -23.58 12.99
N LYS A 131 -7.47 -24.10 12.01
CA LYS A 131 -6.94 -25.11 11.07
C LYS A 131 -5.95 -24.50 10.08
N ILE A 132 -6.21 -23.26 9.67
CA ILE A 132 -5.27 -22.43 8.89
C ILE A 132 -4.87 -21.21 9.71
N GLY A 133 -3.65 -20.71 9.51
CA GLY A 133 -3.14 -19.57 10.24
C GLY A 133 -3.57 -18.23 9.66
N MET A 134 -3.68 -18.15 8.34
CA MET A 134 -4.03 -16.91 7.62
C MET A 134 -4.78 -17.21 6.32
N ILE A 135 -5.55 -16.24 5.84
CA ILE A 135 -6.00 -16.19 4.45
C ILE A 135 -5.25 -15.06 3.75
N TYR A 136 -4.81 -15.26 2.52
CA TYR A 136 -4.22 -14.22 1.67
C TYR A 136 -5.06 -14.10 0.40
N LEU A 137 -5.77 -12.97 0.25
CA LEU A 137 -6.62 -12.72 -0.92
C LEU A 137 -5.78 -12.62 -2.20
N PRO A 138 -6.34 -12.98 -3.37
CA PRO A 138 -5.72 -12.67 -4.66
C PRO A 138 -5.36 -11.18 -4.76
N ASN A 139 -4.47 -10.85 -5.71
CA ASN A 139 -4.04 -9.47 -5.97
C ASN A 139 -5.26 -8.54 -6.06
N THR A 140 -5.35 -7.52 -5.19
CA THR A 140 -6.55 -6.67 -5.10
C THR A 140 -6.88 -6.00 -6.43
N ARG A 141 -5.87 -5.69 -7.25
CA ARG A 141 -6.08 -5.09 -8.59
C ARG A 141 -6.57 -6.07 -9.64
N TRP A 142 -6.68 -7.37 -9.34
CA TRP A 142 -7.42 -8.31 -10.17
C TRP A 142 -8.93 -8.18 -9.99
N PHE A 143 -9.39 -7.65 -8.85
CA PHE A 143 -10.81 -7.40 -8.63
C PHE A 143 -11.25 -6.16 -9.39
N ARG A 144 -12.28 -6.30 -10.22
CA ARG A 144 -12.84 -5.20 -11.03
C ARG A 144 -13.18 -3.98 -10.18
N GLY A 145 -13.70 -4.21 -8.98
CA GLY A 145 -14.14 -3.16 -8.06
C GLY A 145 -13.02 -2.31 -7.43
N GLU A 146 -11.78 -2.78 -7.39
CA GLU A 146 -10.68 -2.13 -6.64
C GLU A 146 -10.41 -0.69 -7.10
N GLU A 147 -10.24 -0.51 -8.41
CA GLU A 147 -9.92 0.80 -9.03
C GLU A 147 -11.13 1.37 -9.81
N ALA A 148 -12.30 0.74 -9.70
CA ALA A 148 -13.52 1.19 -10.36
C ALA A 148 -14.12 2.45 -9.72
N LYS A 149 -15.20 2.93 -10.34
CA LYS A 149 -16.12 3.94 -9.79
C LYS A 149 -17.53 3.36 -9.92
N GLY A 150 -18.44 3.71 -9.03
CA GLY A 150 -19.84 3.28 -9.11
C GLY A 150 -20.10 1.87 -8.56
N PRO A 151 -21.14 1.17 -9.06
CA PRO A 151 -21.69 -0.03 -8.43
C PRO A 151 -20.69 -1.17 -8.23
N GLU A 152 -19.75 -1.38 -9.16
CA GLU A 152 -18.75 -2.44 -9.05
C GLU A 152 -17.82 -2.24 -7.86
N ARG A 153 -17.51 -0.98 -7.55
CA ARG A 153 -16.69 -0.62 -6.40
C ARG A 153 -17.46 -0.81 -5.10
N GLU A 154 -18.72 -0.38 -5.07
CA GLU A 154 -19.58 -0.56 -3.90
C GLU A 154 -19.79 -2.04 -3.58
N ALA A 155 -20.10 -2.87 -4.59
CA ALA A 155 -20.26 -4.30 -4.43
C ALA A 155 -19.00 -4.96 -3.84
N PHE A 156 -17.81 -4.63 -4.38
CA PHE A 156 -16.56 -5.19 -3.86
C PHE A 156 -16.25 -4.72 -2.43
N VAL A 157 -16.62 -3.49 -2.08
CA VAL A 157 -16.47 -2.97 -0.71
C VAL A 157 -17.38 -3.73 0.27
N GLU A 158 -18.62 -4.01 -0.10
CA GLU A 158 -19.55 -4.80 0.72
C GLU A 158 -19.05 -6.25 0.87
N GLU A 159 -18.51 -6.85 -0.19
CA GLU A 159 -17.89 -8.18 -0.15
C GLU A 159 -16.66 -8.23 0.78
N LEU A 160 -15.80 -7.22 0.75
CA LEU A 160 -14.68 -7.13 1.69
C LEU A 160 -15.15 -6.91 3.14
N ALA A 161 -16.22 -6.15 3.33
CA ALA A 161 -16.79 -5.89 4.64
C ALA A 161 -17.51 -7.13 5.22
N SER A 162 -18.13 -7.96 4.38
CA SER A 162 -18.89 -9.13 4.84
C SER A 162 -17.99 -10.26 5.38
N ILE A 163 -16.73 -10.30 4.98
CA ILE A 163 -15.78 -11.36 5.37
C ILE A 163 -14.96 -11.03 6.62
N ALA A 164 -15.11 -9.86 7.23
CA ALA A 164 -14.28 -9.43 8.35
C ALA A 164 -15.03 -8.61 9.40
N ASP A 165 -14.58 -8.70 10.65
CA ASP A 165 -15.17 -7.96 11.77
C ASP A 165 -14.53 -6.57 11.95
N LEU A 166 -13.27 -6.42 11.51
CA LEU A 166 -12.53 -5.16 11.57
C LEU A 166 -11.48 -5.06 10.46
N TYR A 167 -11.04 -3.84 10.20
CA TYR A 167 -10.07 -3.51 9.16
C TYR A 167 -8.80 -2.88 9.75
N VAL A 168 -7.63 -3.29 9.26
CA VAL A 168 -6.32 -2.69 9.60
C VAL A 168 -5.64 -2.20 8.33
N ASN A 169 -5.33 -0.91 8.24
CA ASN A 169 -4.53 -0.36 7.15
C ASN A 169 -3.05 -0.30 7.54
N ASN A 170 -2.22 -1.07 6.87
CA ASN A 170 -0.77 -1.12 7.05
C ASN A 170 -0.01 -0.83 5.73
N ALA A 171 -0.60 -0.04 4.83
CA ALA A 171 -0.10 0.15 3.46
C ALA A 171 0.06 1.63 3.04
N PHE A 172 0.83 2.41 3.81
CA PHE A 172 1.05 3.84 3.56
C PHE A 172 1.60 4.14 2.16
N GLY A 173 2.69 3.47 1.75
CA GLY A 173 3.36 3.70 0.46
C GLY A 173 2.52 3.35 -0.78
N SER A 174 1.38 2.71 -0.57
CA SER A 174 0.43 2.30 -1.59
C SER A 174 -0.87 3.10 -1.56
N TRP A 175 -0.88 4.24 -0.87
CA TRP A 175 -2.07 5.05 -0.69
C TRP A 175 -2.62 5.60 -2.02
N GLN A 176 -3.84 5.17 -2.32
CA GLN A 176 -4.78 5.78 -3.25
C GLN A 176 -6.18 5.55 -2.66
N ALA A 177 -7.17 6.38 -3.03
CA ALA A 177 -8.55 6.15 -2.61
C ALA A 177 -9.16 5.00 -3.44
N HIS A 178 -8.87 3.75 -3.06
CA HIS A 178 -9.38 2.51 -3.66
C HIS A 178 -10.32 1.79 -2.70
N ALA A 179 -11.01 0.75 -3.19
CA ALA A 179 -11.88 -0.09 -2.38
C ALA A 179 -11.14 -0.66 -1.16
N SER A 180 -9.99 -1.30 -1.38
CA SER A 180 -9.20 -1.98 -0.34
C SER A 180 -8.42 -1.07 0.61
N THR A 181 -8.32 0.23 0.32
CA THR A 181 -7.50 1.18 1.12
C THR A 181 -8.34 2.24 1.83
N TYR A 182 -9.42 2.70 1.20
CA TYR A 182 -10.23 3.84 1.65
C TYR A 182 -11.67 3.45 1.98
N ASP A 183 -12.42 2.83 1.06
CA ASP A 183 -13.86 2.65 1.28
C ASP A 183 -14.18 1.54 2.27
N VAL A 184 -13.44 0.43 2.26
CA VAL A 184 -13.60 -0.63 3.26
C VAL A 184 -13.39 -0.11 4.68
N ALA A 185 -12.49 0.88 4.86
CA ALA A 185 -12.23 1.53 6.14
C ALA A 185 -13.42 2.35 6.67
N ARG A 186 -14.37 2.71 5.79
CA ARG A 186 -15.62 3.40 6.13
C ARG A 186 -16.74 2.42 6.48
N ARG A 187 -16.63 1.16 6.09
CA ARG A 187 -17.62 0.10 6.38
C ARG A 187 -17.32 -0.67 7.65
N LEU A 188 -16.04 -0.88 7.95
CA LEU A 188 -15.60 -1.64 9.12
C LEU A 188 -14.97 -0.74 10.19
N PRO A 189 -14.99 -1.15 11.48
CA PRO A 189 -14.10 -0.60 12.49
C PRO A 189 -12.64 -0.67 12.00
N SER A 190 -12.04 0.49 11.76
CA SER A 190 -10.78 0.66 11.05
C SER A 190 -9.66 1.17 11.97
N TYR A 191 -8.49 0.57 11.86
CA TYR A 191 -7.31 0.86 12.67
C TYR A 191 -6.06 1.04 11.80
N ALA A 192 -5.13 1.88 12.25
CA ALA A 192 -3.81 2.02 11.65
C ALA A 192 -2.88 0.90 12.13
N GLY A 193 -2.31 0.15 11.18
CA GLY A 193 -1.23 -0.79 11.45
C GLY A 193 0.08 -0.08 11.79
N ILE A 194 1.04 -0.81 12.36
CA ILE A 194 2.29 -0.24 12.91
C ILE A 194 3.14 0.45 11.83
N LEU A 195 3.19 -0.09 10.60
CA LEU A 195 3.90 0.56 9.50
C LEU A 195 3.26 1.90 9.14
N LEU A 196 1.93 1.95 9.04
CA LEU A 196 1.21 3.19 8.76
C LEU A 196 1.44 4.23 9.87
N GLN A 197 1.42 3.82 11.13
CA GLN A 197 1.73 4.69 12.25
C GLN A 197 3.13 5.30 12.13
N LYS A 198 4.15 4.46 11.88
CA LYS A 198 5.54 4.91 11.71
C LYS A 198 5.69 5.90 10.55
N GLU A 199 5.03 5.63 9.43
CA GLU A 199 5.10 6.49 8.25
C GLU A 199 4.41 7.84 8.49
N LEU A 200 3.29 7.86 9.21
CA LEU A 200 2.63 9.11 9.62
C LEU A 200 3.49 9.93 10.58
N GLN A 201 4.17 9.28 11.52
CA GLN A 201 5.13 9.94 12.42
C GLN A 201 6.32 10.54 11.66
N ASN A 202 6.89 9.79 10.72
CA ASN A 202 7.96 10.29 9.86
C ASN A 202 7.48 11.46 8.99
N LEU A 203 6.26 11.39 8.46
CA LEU A 203 5.67 12.47 7.69
C LEU A 203 5.46 13.71 8.56
N HIS A 204 4.99 13.55 9.80
CA HIS A 204 4.82 14.67 10.72
C HIS A 204 6.15 15.40 10.97
N ARG A 205 7.26 14.68 11.15
CA ARG A 205 8.61 15.28 11.28
C ARG A 205 9.08 16.06 10.04
N VAL A 206 8.46 15.84 8.89
CA VAL A 206 8.73 16.59 7.64
C VAL A 206 7.80 17.79 7.52
N LEU A 207 6.57 17.70 8.02
CA LEU A 207 5.57 18.77 7.98
C LEU A 207 5.72 19.79 9.12
N ASP A 208 6.24 19.36 10.26
CA ASP A 208 6.55 20.18 11.44
C ASP A 208 7.98 19.82 11.93
N PRO A 209 9.01 20.27 11.19
CA PRO A 209 10.37 19.81 11.42
C PRO A 209 11.04 20.58 12.56
N GLU A 210 11.84 19.87 13.36
CA GLU A 210 12.80 20.51 14.25
C GLU A 210 13.86 21.27 13.45
N LYS A 211 14.27 22.43 13.98
CA LYS A 211 15.17 23.37 13.32
C LYS A 211 16.60 23.23 13.85
N PRO A 212 17.65 23.28 12.99
CA PRO A 212 17.59 23.53 11.55
C PRO A 212 17.16 22.30 10.73
N PHE A 213 16.22 22.50 9.80
CA PHE A 213 15.72 21.50 8.88
C PHE A 213 16.47 21.55 7.54
N VAL A 214 17.21 20.48 7.27
CA VAL A 214 17.97 20.30 6.02
C VAL A 214 17.26 19.29 5.13
N ALA A 215 16.85 19.70 3.92
CA ALA A 215 16.35 18.77 2.90
C ALA A 215 17.42 18.48 1.85
N VAL A 216 17.66 17.18 1.60
CA VAL A 216 18.50 16.71 0.49
C VAL A 216 17.59 16.11 -0.58
N ILE A 217 17.51 16.76 -1.73
CA ILE A 217 16.62 16.34 -2.82
C ILE A 217 17.46 16.06 -4.06
N ALA A 218 17.38 14.82 -4.53
CA ALA A 218 18.08 14.35 -5.72
C ALA A 218 17.18 13.46 -6.57
N GLY A 219 17.54 13.24 -7.82
CA GLY A 219 16.82 12.36 -8.73
C GLY A 219 17.06 12.69 -10.20
N SER A 220 16.43 11.90 -11.07
CA SER A 220 16.56 11.99 -12.53
C SER A 220 15.32 12.57 -13.24
N LYS A 221 14.29 12.99 -12.50
CA LYS A 221 13.02 13.47 -13.06
C LYS A 221 12.53 14.71 -12.34
N TYR A 222 12.38 15.82 -13.08
CA TYR A 222 12.00 17.13 -12.54
C TYR A 222 10.47 17.24 -12.36
N ASP A 223 9.72 16.84 -13.38
CA ASP A 223 8.25 16.87 -13.48
C ASP A 223 7.51 16.28 -12.25
N THR A 224 7.95 15.11 -11.76
CA THR A 224 7.28 14.40 -10.67
C THR A 224 7.60 14.92 -9.27
N LYS A 225 8.53 15.87 -9.14
CA LYS A 225 9.08 16.32 -7.85
C LYS A 225 8.79 17.77 -7.50
N ILE A 226 8.31 18.57 -8.46
CA ILE A 226 8.12 20.02 -8.26
C ILE A 226 7.12 20.35 -7.16
N GLY A 227 6.00 19.62 -7.05
CA GLY A 227 4.98 19.86 -6.03
C GLY A 227 5.52 19.66 -4.61
N PRO A 228 6.00 18.45 -4.25
CA PRO A 228 6.64 18.21 -2.96
C PRO A 228 7.84 19.13 -2.68
N LEU A 229 8.64 19.46 -3.71
CA LEU A 229 9.76 20.40 -3.58
C LEU A 229 9.29 21.80 -3.17
N LYS A 230 8.23 22.33 -3.82
CA LYS A 230 7.64 23.63 -3.49
C LYS A 230 7.10 23.66 -2.06
N SER A 231 6.53 22.55 -1.58
CA SER A 231 6.11 22.44 -0.17
C SER A 231 7.29 22.40 0.79
N LEU A 232 8.29 21.55 0.53
CA LEU A 232 9.50 21.44 1.37
C LEU A 232 10.28 22.75 1.42
N TYR A 233 10.40 23.47 0.29
CA TYR A 233 11.11 24.74 0.22
C TYR A 233 10.59 25.79 1.21
N ARG A 234 9.29 25.76 1.56
CA ARG A 234 8.70 26.68 2.53
C ARG A 234 9.13 26.40 3.96
N GLU A 235 9.49 25.16 4.27
CA GLU A 235 9.77 24.68 5.62
C GLU A 235 11.26 24.48 5.90
N VAL A 236 12.12 24.36 4.89
CA VAL A 236 13.56 24.05 5.05
C VAL A 236 14.40 25.30 5.33
N ASP A 237 15.40 25.18 6.19
CA ASP A 237 16.42 26.22 6.38
C ASP A 237 17.56 26.06 5.38
N HIS A 238 17.84 24.81 4.99
CA HIS A 238 18.85 24.49 4.01
C HIS A 238 18.30 23.47 3.00
N LEU A 239 18.46 23.77 1.72
CA LEU A 239 18.10 22.89 0.61
C LEU A 239 19.36 22.49 -0.16
N ILE A 240 19.63 21.18 -0.20
CA ILE A 240 20.71 20.59 -0.99
C ILE A 240 20.08 19.89 -2.19
N LEU A 241 20.40 20.37 -3.39
CA LEU A 241 19.97 19.77 -4.65
C LEU A 241 21.07 18.87 -5.20
N GLY A 242 20.69 17.68 -5.68
CA GLY A 242 21.59 16.75 -6.37
C GLY A 242 20.95 16.10 -7.60
N GLY A 243 21.74 15.30 -8.32
CA GLY A 243 21.28 14.59 -9.52
C GLY A 243 20.93 15.53 -10.68
N LEU A 244 20.09 15.04 -11.60
CA LEU A 244 19.69 15.80 -12.79
C LEU A 244 18.96 17.09 -12.42
N MET A 245 18.22 17.10 -11.31
CA MET A 245 17.48 18.27 -10.85
C MET A 245 18.39 19.48 -10.56
N TYR A 246 19.57 19.25 -10.00
CA TYR A 246 20.56 20.32 -9.82
C TYR A 246 21.07 20.84 -11.17
N ASN A 247 21.35 19.93 -12.12
CA ASN A 247 21.75 20.31 -13.47
C ASN A 247 20.65 21.11 -14.19
N THR A 248 19.38 20.71 -14.04
CA THR A 248 18.24 21.46 -14.59
C THR A 248 18.17 22.86 -14.00
N PHE A 249 18.33 22.99 -12.69
CA PHE A 249 18.40 24.30 -12.01
C PHE A 249 19.55 25.17 -12.54
N LEU A 250 20.76 24.62 -12.69
CA LEU A 250 21.92 25.35 -13.25
C LEU A 250 21.66 25.78 -14.70
N SER A 251 21.08 24.90 -15.52
CA SER A 251 20.71 25.15 -16.92
C SER A 251 19.69 26.29 -17.05
N ALA A 252 18.68 26.31 -16.18
CA ALA A 252 17.68 27.37 -16.13
C ALA A 252 18.28 28.69 -15.62
N LYS A 253 18.98 28.68 -14.49
CA LYS A 253 19.52 29.87 -13.82
C LYS A 253 20.59 30.60 -14.64
N TYR A 254 21.50 29.84 -15.26
CA TYR A 254 22.66 30.42 -15.96
C TYR A 254 22.52 30.41 -17.48
N GLY A 255 21.40 29.89 -18.01
CA GLY A 255 21.17 29.82 -19.45
C GLY A 255 22.10 28.86 -20.20
N ILE A 256 22.77 27.94 -19.50
CA ILE A 256 23.73 26.99 -20.07
C ILE A 256 23.05 25.70 -20.51
N ARG A 257 23.48 25.11 -21.63
CA ARG A 257 23.01 23.79 -22.03
C ARG A 257 23.80 22.71 -21.32
N ILE A 258 23.11 21.81 -20.62
CA ILE A 258 23.71 20.66 -19.92
C ILE A 258 23.14 19.38 -20.51
N ALA A 259 24.03 18.43 -20.88
CA ALA A 259 23.63 17.15 -21.43
C ALA A 259 22.70 16.38 -20.47
N GLY A 260 21.60 15.84 -21.01
CA GLY A 260 20.59 15.12 -20.23
C GLY A 260 19.49 16.00 -19.62
N VAL A 261 19.61 17.33 -19.67
CA VAL A 261 18.52 18.26 -19.29
C VAL A 261 17.66 18.53 -20.53
N SER A 262 16.37 18.21 -20.47
CA SER A 262 15.42 18.53 -21.54
C SER A 262 15.02 20.01 -21.51
N GLU A 263 14.57 20.56 -22.64
CA GLU A 263 14.08 21.95 -22.66
C GLU A 263 12.79 22.11 -21.83
N GLU A 264 11.94 21.06 -21.78
CA GLU A 264 10.74 21.01 -20.93
C GLU A 264 11.10 21.13 -19.45
N ASP A 265 12.07 20.32 -18.97
CA ASP A 265 12.53 20.38 -17.59
C ASP A 265 13.15 21.75 -17.26
N ARG A 266 13.90 22.32 -18.23
CA ARG A 266 14.52 23.63 -18.08
C ARG A 266 13.48 24.74 -17.94
N GLN A 267 12.41 24.70 -18.73
CA GLN A 267 11.32 25.67 -18.67
C GLN A 267 10.55 25.55 -17.34
N LEU A 268 10.25 24.31 -16.90
CA LEU A 268 9.64 24.05 -15.59
C LEU A 268 10.50 24.55 -14.43
N ALA A 269 11.83 24.55 -14.57
CA ALA A 269 12.74 25.03 -13.54
C ALA A 269 12.86 26.56 -13.45
N MET A 270 12.34 27.29 -14.43
CA MET A 270 12.25 28.75 -14.38
C MET A 270 11.04 29.25 -13.57
N GLU A 271 10.07 28.37 -13.26
CA GLU A 271 8.80 28.69 -12.56
C GLU A 271 8.81 28.47 -11.02
#